data_AF-A0A1G0LRX9-F1
#
_entry.id   AF-A0A1G0LRX9-F1
#
_cell.length_a   1.000
_cell.length_b   1.000
_cell.length_c   1.000
_cell.angle_alpha   90.00
_cell.angle_beta   90.00
_cell.angle_gamma   90.00
#
_symmetry.space_group_name_H-M   'P 1'
#
loop_
_entity.id
_entity.type
_entity.pdbx_description
1 polymer ?
#
loop_
_entity_poly.entity_id
_entity_poly.type
_entity_poly.pdbx_seq_one_letter_code
_entity_poly.pdbx_strand_id
1 'polypeptide(L)'
;MQRDFEIIHTYTRAEAIADGVLIDLTTNYPNEAKLFKFPVACTDAVWQIIDQAATNKQHHQTHAGIIWDILYMSIHGITRRFSDAEHLFTVIITGASRQQNYTLKAICGPSDDLSPCITILTEFED
;
A
#
# COMPACT_ATOMS: atom_id res chain seq x y z
N MET A 1 -6.73 11.55 -40.57
CA MET A 1 -7.21 10.21 -40.19
C MET A 1 -6.93 10.05 -38.71
N GLN A 2 -7.93 10.31 -37.88
CA GLN A 2 -7.84 10.16 -36.43
C GLN A 2 -7.79 8.65 -36.17
N ARG A 3 -6.70 8.19 -35.54
CA ARG A 3 -6.62 6.80 -35.08
C ARG A 3 -7.48 6.73 -33.83
N ASP A 4 -8.65 6.13 -33.95
CA ASP A 4 -9.44 5.70 -32.80
C ASP A 4 -8.60 4.64 -32.08
N PHE A 5 -8.02 5.03 -30.94
CA PHE A 5 -7.41 4.07 -30.04
C PHE A 5 -8.56 3.36 -29.33
N GLU A 6 -8.82 2.12 -29.74
CA GLU A 6 -9.68 1.20 -29.02
C GLU A 6 -9.13 1.09 -27.60
N ILE A 7 -9.88 1.63 -26.62
CA ILE A 7 -9.53 1.51 -25.21
C ILE A 7 -9.65 0.04 -24.87
N ILE A 8 -8.51 -0.64 -24.80
CA ILE A 8 -8.37 -1.96 -24.19
C ILE A 8 -8.65 -1.75 -22.71
N HIS A 9 -9.89 -2.01 -22.30
CA HIS A 9 -10.41 -2.03 -20.92
C HIS A 9 -9.54 -1.33 -19.85
N THR A 10 -9.93 -0.12 -19.43
CA THR A 10 -9.31 0.55 -18.28
C THR A 10 -9.68 -0.19 -17.01
N TYR A 11 -8.72 -0.93 -16.43
CA TYR A 11 -8.89 -1.55 -15.11
C TYR A 11 -8.88 -0.46 -14.04
N THR A 12 -10.01 -0.30 -13.37
CA THR A 12 -10.23 0.77 -12.37
C THR A 12 -9.71 0.38 -11.00
N ARG A 13 -9.43 1.38 -10.16
CA ARG A 13 -9.05 1.16 -8.76
C ARG A 13 -10.18 0.48 -7.99
N ALA A 14 -11.43 0.85 -8.25
CA ALA A 14 -12.60 0.21 -7.65
C ALA A 14 -12.68 -1.28 -8.01
N GLU A 15 -12.42 -1.65 -9.27
CA GLU A 15 -12.32 -3.04 -9.70
C GLU A 15 -11.16 -3.76 -9.01
N ALA A 16 -9.97 -3.14 -8.95
CA ALA A 16 -8.82 -3.72 -8.25
C ALA A 16 -9.09 -4.01 -6.77
N ILE A 17 -9.89 -3.16 -6.10
CA ILE A 17 -10.34 -3.40 -4.72
C ILE A 17 -11.37 -4.54 -4.66
N ALA A 18 -12.33 -4.55 -5.58
CA ALA A 18 -13.36 -5.59 -5.63
C ALA A 18 -12.76 -6.99 -5.89
N ASP A 19 -11.71 -7.05 -6.72
CA ASP A 19 -10.99 -8.28 -7.06
C ASP A 19 -9.95 -8.69 -6.01
N GLY A 20 -9.72 -7.85 -5.00
CA GLY A 20 -8.75 -8.10 -3.92
C GLY A 20 -7.29 -7.89 -4.30
N VAL A 21 -7.00 -7.34 -5.49
CA VAL A 21 -5.66 -6.92 -5.91
C VAL A 21 -5.17 -5.74 -5.07
N LEU A 22 -6.08 -4.84 -4.69
CA LEU A 22 -5.86 -3.77 -3.74
C LEU A 22 -6.73 -3.96 -2.50
N ILE A 23 -6.14 -3.72 -1.33
CA ILE A 23 -6.84 -3.74 -0.04
C ILE A 23 -6.99 -2.29 0.42
N ASP A 24 -8.24 -1.84 0.53
CA ASP A 24 -8.58 -0.49 1.00
C ASP A 24 -8.29 -0.35 2.51
N LEU A 25 -7.21 0.35 2.85
CA LEU A 25 -6.82 0.59 4.24
C LEU A 25 -7.61 1.74 4.85
N THR A 26 -8.07 2.71 4.05
CA THR A 26 -8.88 3.83 4.54
C THR A 26 -10.22 3.35 5.07
N THR A 27 -10.88 2.44 4.38
CA THR A 27 -12.17 1.89 4.83
C THR A 27 -11.99 0.85 5.93
N ASN A 28 -11.01 -0.05 5.80
CA ASN A 28 -10.85 -1.19 6.73
C ASN A 28 -10.12 -0.81 8.04
N TYR A 29 -9.25 0.20 8.00
CA TYR A 29 -8.39 0.64 9.11
C TYR A 29 -8.39 2.17 9.25
N PRO A 30 -9.56 2.79 9.49
CA PRO A 30 -9.71 4.26 9.45
C PRO A 30 -8.89 4.98 10.53
N ASN A 31 -8.61 4.32 11.67
CA ASN A 31 -7.82 4.92 12.75
C ASN A 31 -6.35 5.06 12.41
N GLU A 32 -5.82 4.14 11.61
CA GLU A 32 -4.45 4.10 11.15
C GLU A 32 -4.31 4.96 9.88
N ALA A 33 -5.25 4.80 8.94
CA ALA A 33 -5.25 5.50 7.67
C ALA A 33 -5.42 7.03 7.81
N LYS A 34 -5.98 7.54 8.92
CA LYS A 34 -6.09 8.98 9.19
C LYS A 34 -4.75 9.74 9.23
N LEU A 35 -3.63 9.01 9.27
CA LEU A 35 -2.29 9.60 9.11
C LEU A 35 -2.14 10.29 7.74
N PHE A 36 -2.89 9.82 6.75
CA PHE A 36 -2.95 10.39 5.41
C PHE A 36 -4.23 11.18 5.18
N LYS A 37 -4.10 12.26 4.39
CA LYS A 37 -5.24 13.08 3.95
C LYS A 37 -6.01 12.45 2.79
N PHE A 38 -5.36 11.57 2.04
CA PHE A 38 -5.89 10.92 0.84
C PHE A 38 -6.17 9.45 1.13
N PRO A 39 -7.11 8.81 0.41
CA PRO A 39 -7.37 7.39 0.54
C PRO A 39 -6.09 6.56 0.32
N VAL A 40 -5.89 5.54 1.14
CA VAL A 40 -4.72 4.68 1.11
C VAL A 40 -5.17 3.23 0.90
N ALA A 41 -4.51 2.54 -0.02
CA ALA A 41 -4.63 1.10 -0.16
C ALA A 41 -3.23 0.46 -0.13
N CYS A 42 -3.19 -0.86 0.00
CA CYS A 42 -1.98 -1.64 -0.26
C CYS A 42 -2.25 -2.75 -1.28
N THR A 43 -1.22 -3.22 -1.98
CA THR A 43 -1.35 -4.39 -2.87
C THR A 43 -1.55 -5.66 -2.05
N ASP A 44 -2.10 -6.70 -2.69
CA ASP A 44 -2.21 -8.03 -2.07
C ASP A 44 -0.85 -8.54 -1.57
N ALA A 45 0.24 -8.30 -2.30
CA ALA A 45 1.57 -8.70 -1.87
C ALA A 45 1.97 -8.09 -0.51
N VAL A 46 1.69 -6.79 -0.30
CA VAL A 46 1.92 -6.14 1.01
C VAL A 46 0.93 -6.66 2.05
N TRP A 47 -0.33 -6.88 1.67
CA TRP A 47 -1.33 -7.43 2.57
C TRP A 47 -0.96 -8.82 3.11
N GLN A 48 -0.40 -9.71 2.28
CA GLN A 48 0.06 -11.02 2.72
C GLN A 48 1.17 -10.91 3.78
N ILE A 49 2.08 -9.93 3.65
CA ILE A 49 3.12 -9.66 4.67
C ILE A 49 2.46 -9.23 5.99
N ILE A 50 1.46 -8.35 5.93
CA ILE A 50 0.70 -7.87 7.10
C ILE A 50 -0.03 -9.03 7.76
N ASP A 51 -0.79 -9.82 6.99
CA ASP A 51 -1.61 -10.91 7.49
C ASP A 51 -0.75 -12.03 8.11
N GLN A 52 0.36 -12.38 7.47
CA GLN A 52 1.30 -13.37 8.00
C GLN A 52 1.93 -12.92 9.32
N ALA A 53 2.30 -11.64 9.44
CA ALA A 53 2.80 -11.09 10.69
C ALA A 53 1.75 -11.06 11.80
N ALA A 54 0.52 -10.64 11.48
CA ALA A 54 -0.57 -10.54 12.44
C ALA A 54 -1.07 -11.91 12.94
N THR A 55 -1.10 -12.91 12.07
CA THR A 55 -1.53 -14.27 12.42
C THR A 55 -0.43 -15.08 13.13
N ASN A 56 0.81 -14.57 13.17
CA ASN A 56 1.90 -15.21 13.89
C ASN A 56 1.75 -15.05 15.42
N LYS A 57 1.30 -16.13 16.05
CA LYS A 57 1.03 -16.22 17.50
C LYS A 57 2.27 -15.98 18.39
N GLN A 58 3.48 -16.03 17.86
CA GLN A 58 4.71 -15.80 18.65
C GLN A 58 4.98 -14.30 18.86
N HIS A 59 4.55 -13.46 17.93
CA HIS A 59 4.87 -12.03 17.93
C HIS A 59 3.75 -11.14 18.46
N HIS A 60 2.54 -11.69 18.63
CA HIS A 60 1.37 -10.99 19.22
C HIS A 60 1.06 -9.63 18.57
N GLN A 61 1.35 -9.49 17.28
CA GLN A 61 1.04 -8.27 16.52
C GLN A 61 -0.41 -8.30 16.03
N THR A 62 -0.96 -7.13 15.74
CA THR A 62 -2.29 -6.97 15.14
C THR A 62 -2.14 -6.33 13.76
N HIS A 63 -3.10 -6.57 12.86
CA HIS A 63 -3.14 -5.89 11.56
C HIS A 63 -3.05 -4.37 11.72
N ALA A 64 -3.84 -3.80 12.64
CA ALA A 64 -3.84 -2.37 12.93
C ALA A 64 -2.45 -1.85 13.36
N GLY A 65 -1.74 -2.57 14.23
CA GLY A 65 -0.39 -2.18 14.66
C GLY A 65 0.62 -2.20 13.52
N ILE A 66 0.59 -3.25 12.70
CA ILE A 66 1.51 -3.36 11.56
C ILE A 66 1.20 -2.29 10.50
N ILE A 67 -0.08 -2.04 10.22
CA ILE A 67 -0.50 -0.98 9.30
C ILE A 67 -0.06 0.38 9.82
N TRP A 68 -0.23 0.65 11.12
CA TRP A 68 0.28 1.88 11.73
C TRP A 68 1.79 2.04 11.50
N ASP A 69 2.59 0.99 11.75
CA ASP A 69 4.04 1.01 11.53
C ASP A 69 4.39 1.27 10.06
N ILE A 70 3.71 0.61 9.11
CA ILE A 70 3.90 0.82 7.67
C ILE A 70 3.59 2.26 7.29
N LEU A 71 2.41 2.77 7.66
CA LEU A 71 1.99 4.12 7.29
C LEU A 71 2.89 5.17 7.94
N TYR A 72 3.25 5.00 9.22
CA TYR A 72 4.16 5.89 9.92
C TYR A 72 5.56 5.91 9.29
N MET A 73 6.11 4.73 8.99
CA MET A 73 7.42 4.62 8.36
C MET A 73 7.42 5.04 6.89
N SER A 74 6.29 5.01 6.20
CA SER A 74 6.20 5.59 4.86
C SER A 74 6.39 7.12 4.86
N ILE A 75 6.16 7.79 6.00
CA ILE A 75 6.40 9.23 6.16
C ILE A 75 7.80 9.51 6.72
N HIS A 76 8.24 8.72 7.70
CA HIS A 76 9.45 9.00 8.49
C HIS A 76 10.66 8.16 8.13
N GLY A 77 10.45 6.98 7.53
CA GLY A 77 11.47 5.98 7.21
C GLY A 77 11.97 6.01 5.76
N ILE A 78 11.84 7.16 5.11
CA ILE A 78 12.12 7.30 3.67
C ILE A 78 13.61 7.12 3.41
N THR A 79 13.95 6.15 2.56
CA THR A 79 15.33 5.80 2.21
C THR A 79 15.72 6.35 0.84
N ARG A 80 14.76 6.53 -0.07
CA ARG A 80 14.98 7.08 -1.42
C ARG A 80 13.73 7.75 -1.93
N ARG A 81 13.85 8.95 -2.50
CA ARG A 81 12.76 9.63 -3.23
C ARG A 81 13.04 9.58 -4.73
N PHE A 82 12.01 9.24 -5.51
CA PHE A 82 12.06 9.30 -6.97
C PHE A 82 11.37 10.57 -7.48
N SER A 83 10.29 10.98 -6.83
CA SER A 83 9.57 12.22 -7.09
C SER A 83 8.86 12.72 -5.81
N ASP A 84 8.08 13.79 -5.93
CA ASP A 84 7.18 14.24 -4.85
C ASP A 84 6.03 13.25 -4.58
N ALA A 85 5.73 12.38 -5.55
CA ALA A 85 4.64 11.43 -5.49
C ALA A 85 5.11 9.99 -5.21
N GLU A 86 6.42 9.72 -5.25
CA GLU A 86 6.94 8.35 -5.17
C GLU A 86 8.24 8.25 -4.39
N HIS A 87 8.28 7.34 -3.42
CA HIS A 87 9.47 7.06 -2.63
C HIS A 87 9.49 5.64 -2.05
N LEU A 88 10.70 5.18 -1.73
CA LEU A 88 10.95 3.98 -0.94
C LEU A 88 11.13 4.34 0.54
N PHE A 89 10.72 3.40 1.39
CA PHE A 89 10.95 3.47 2.83
C PHE A 89 11.20 2.07 3.38
N THR A 90 11.83 2.01 4.56
CA THR A 90 12.06 0.75 5.26
C THR A 90 11.23 0.70 6.53
N VAL A 91 10.59 -0.44 6.78
CA VAL A 91 9.79 -0.73 7.98
C VAL A 91 10.22 -2.07 8.57
N ILE A 92 10.18 -2.17 9.90
CA ILE A 92 10.43 -3.42 10.60
C ILE A 92 9.11 -4.12 10.84
N ILE A 93 8.91 -5.29 10.25
CA ILE A 93 7.74 -6.15 10.45
C ILE A 93 8.26 -7.52 10.91
N THR A 94 7.95 -7.88 12.16
CA THR A 94 8.32 -9.20 12.68
C THR A 94 7.22 -10.22 12.40
N GLY A 95 7.53 -11.51 12.51
CA GLY A 95 6.52 -12.56 12.39
C GLY A 95 6.06 -12.92 10.97
N ALA A 96 6.26 -12.06 9.98
CA ALA A 96 5.98 -12.37 8.57
C ALA A 96 6.98 -13.39 8.00
N SER A 97 8.27 -13.24 8.27
CA SER A 97 9.29 -14.20 7.81
C SER A 97 10.54 -14.16 8.70
N ARG A 98 11.62 -14.87 8.29
CA ARG A 98 12.94 -14.71 8.94
C ARG A 98 13.52 -13.30 8.75
N GLN A 99 13.14 -12.63 7.66
CA GLN A 99 13.48 -11.24 7.41
C GLN A 99 12.51 -10.32 8.14
N GLN A 100 13.06 -9.27 8.76
CA GLN A 100 12.28 -8.31 9.54
C GLN A 100 12.27 -6.91 8.90
N ASN A 101 13.28 -6.55 8.11
CA ASN A 101 13.31 -5.26 7.42
C ASN A 101 12.68 -5.42 6.04
N TYR A 102 11.61 -4.70 5.77
CA TYR A 102 10.95 -4.66 4.46
C TYR A 102 11.17 -3.29 3.84
N THR A 103 11.64 -3.26 2.60
CA THR A 103 11.65 -2.05 1.78
C THR A 103 10.38 -2.03 0.96
N LEU A 104 9.56 -1.02 1.20
CA LEU A 104 8.27 -0.81 0.55
C LEU A 104 8.30 0.52 -0.21
N LYS A 105 7.39 0.64 -1.18
CA LYS A 105 7.22 1.81 -2.01
C LYS A 105 5.85 2.43 -1.71
N ALA A 106 5.81 3.76 -1.64
CA ALA A 106 4.58 4.53 -1.57
C ALA A 106 4.45 5.36 -2.84
N ILE A 107 3.30 5.25 -3.52
CA ILE A 107 2.98 6.02 -4.73
C ILE A 107 1.69 6.81 -4.47
N CYS A 108 1.72 8.11 -4.76
CA CYS A 108 0.55 8.97 -4.84
C CYS A 108 0.16 9.15 -6.31
N GLY A 109 -1.02 8.67 -6.70
CA GLY A 109 -1.51 8.72 -8.08
C GLY A 109 -2.99 9.07 -8.17
N PRO A 110 -3.54 9.22 -9.39
CA PRO A 110 -4.97 9.47 -9.57
C PRO A 110 -5.79 8.22 -9.25
N SER A 111 -6.91 8.43 -8.57
CA SER A 111 -8.01 7.48 -8.43
C SER A 111 -8.90 7.52 -9.69
N ASP A 112 -9.98 6.74 -9.70
CA ASP A 112 -10.93 6.63 -10.82
C ASP A 112 -11.60 7.97 -11.16
N ASP A 113 -11.74 8.87 -10.18
CA ASP A 113 -12.29 10.23 -10.31
C ASP A 113 -11.22 11.31 -10.45
N LEU A 114 -9.96 10.93 -10.71
CA LEU A 114 -8.77 11.79 -10.76
C LEU A 114 -8.39 12.46 -9.43
N SER A 115 -9.08 12.14 -8.33
CA SER A 115 -8.64 12.57 -7.00
C SER A 115 -7.34 11.85 -6.61
N PRO A 116 -6.48 12.45 -5.78
CA PRO A 116 -5.26 11.80 -5.32
C PRO A 116 -5.58 10.62 -4.40
N CYS A 117 -4.88 9.51 -4.60
CA CYS A 117 -4.89 8.34 -3.72
C CYS A 117 -3.46 7.81 -3.54
N ILE A 118 -3.25 7.07 -2.44
CA ILE A 118 -1.96 6.49 -2.10
C ILE A 118 -2.07 4.97 -2.20
N THR A 119 -1.04 4.35 -2.75
CA THR A 119 -0.88 2.90 -2.78
C THR A 119 0.47 2.55 -2.16
N ILE A 120 0.44 1.61 -1.20
CA ILE A 120 1.62 0.97 -0.64
C ILE A 120 1.84 -0.36 -1.35
N LEU A 121 3.04 -0.59 -1.85
CA LEU A 121 3.41 -1.76 -2.63
C LEU A 121 4.84 -2.20 -2.27
N THR A 122 5.24 -3.38 -2.70
CA THR A 122 6.63 -3.83 -2.56
C THR A 122 7.56 -3.01 -3.45
N GLU A 123 8.86 -3.05 -3.19
CA GLU A 123 9.85 -2.28 -3.95
C GLU A 123 9.96 -2.68 -5.44
N PHE A 124 9.46 -3.87 -5.80
CA PHE A 124 9.57 -4.44 -7.16
C PHE A 124 8.26 -4.37 -7.96
N GLU A 125 7.15 -4.02 -7.32
CA GLU A 125 5.88 -3.75 -8.00
C GLU A 125 5.89 -2.34 -8.59
N ASP A 126 5.14 -2.10 -9.66
CA ASP A 126 4.98 -0.79 -10.32
C ASP A 126 3.52 -0.34 -10.34
#